data_AF-A0A8G1IZE8-F1
#
_entry.id   AF-A0A8G1IZE8-F1
#
_cell.length_a   1.000
_cell.length_b   1.000
_cell.length_c   1.000
_cell.angle_alpha   90.00
_cell.angle_beta   90.00
_cell.angle_gamma   90.00
#
_symmetry.space_group_name_H-M   'P 1'
#
loop_
_entity.id
_entity.type
_entity.pdbx_description
1 polymer ?
#
loop_
_entity_poly.entity_id
_entity_poly.type
_entity_poly.pdbx_seq_one_letter_code
_entity_poly.pdbx_strand_id
1 'polypeptide(L)' 'MLCGAKQIAAPAADGNPAKAAAAILEALAADPVPLRLALGDTAVDAISADLKAPTEELAAWEHVSRAMNFDD' A
#
# COMPACT_ATOMS: atom_id res chain seq x y z
N MET A 1 10.29 35.06 24.89
CA MET A 1 10.87 34.48 23.67
C MET A 1 10.58 32.99 23.68
N LEU A 2 9.43 32.56 23.16
CA LEU A 2 9.20 31.14 22.89
C LEU A 2 9.29 30.95 21.38
N CYS A 3 10.16 30.01 21.00
CA CYS A 3 10.46 29.60 19.64
C CYS A 3 9.17 29.14 18.96
N GLY A 4 8.64 29.94 18.04
CA GLY A 4 7.54 29.52 17.17
C GLY A 4 8.07 28.44 16.24
N ALA A 5 7.64 27.20 16.43
CA ALA A 5 7.88 26.11 15.50
C ALA A 5 7.22 26.46 14.16
N LYS A 6 7.97 27.17 13.31
CA LYS A 6 7.56 27.51 11.97
C LYS A 6 7.49 26.20 11.20
N GLN A 7 6.27 25.75 10.92
CA GLN A 7 5.99 24.63 10.03
C GLN A 7 6.83 24.80 8.76
N ILE A 8 7.80 23.91 8.57
CA ILE A 8 8.61 23.84 7.36
C ILE A 8 7.72 23.15 6.34
N ALA A 9 6.99 23.91 5.53
CA ALA A 9 6.15 23.36 4.48
C ALA A 9 7.05 22.70 3.43
N ALA A 10 7.08 21.36 3.44
CA ALA A 10 7.61 20.57 2.34
C ALA A 10 6.80 20.91 1.06
N PRO A 11 7.43 20.93 -0.13
CA PRO A 11 6.70 21.14 -1.37
C PRO A 11 5.58 20.11 -1.46
N ALA A 12 4.34 20.61 -1.60
CA ALA A 12 3.13 19.80 -1.59
C ALA A 12 3.12 18.85 -2.81
N ALA A 13 3.61 17.63 -2.60
CA ALA A 13 3.22 16.49 -3.41
C ALA A 13 1.87 16.01 -2.84
N ASP A 14 0.79 16.71 -3.16
CA ASP A 14 -0.64 16.37 -3.09
C ASP A 14 -1.17 15.57 -1.87
N GLY A 15 -0.48 15.61 -0.74
CA GLY A 15 -0.81 14.83 0.45
C GLY A 15 -0.93 15.68 1.70
N ASN A 16 -1.89 15.34 2.56
CA ASN A 16 -1.97 15.91 3.90
C ASN A 16 -1.14 15.05 4.88
N PRO A 17 0.05 15.51 5.33
CA PRO A 17 0.94 14.70 6.16
C PRO A 17 0.35 14.39 7.54
N ALA A 18 -0.51 15.27 8.08
CA ALA A 18 -1.18 15.01 9.35
C ALA A 18 -2.20 13.86 9.23
N LYS A 19 -2.92 13.78 8.10
CA LYS A 19 -3.81 12.64 7.81
C LYS A 19 -3.03 11.33 7.65
N ALA A 20 -1.89 11.38 6.98
CA ALA A 20 -1.02 10.21 6.83
C ALA A 20 -0.50 9.70 8.18
N ALA A 21 -0.03 10.59 9.07
CA ALA A 21 0.41 10.21 10.41
C ALA A 21 -0.73 9.58 11.24
N ALA A 22 -1.94 10.13 11.16
CA ALA A 22 -3.10 9.54 11.83
C ALA A 22 -3.42 8.13 11.32
N ALA A 23 -3.40 7.92 10.01
CA ALA A 23 -3.62 6.60 9.39
C ALA A 23 -2.55 5.57 9.79
N ILE A 24 -1.29 5.99 9.95
CA ILE A 24 -0.21 5.11 10.43
C ILE A 24 -0.49 4.67 11.88
N LEU A 25 -0.88 5.59 12.76
CA LEU A 25 -1.20 5.26 14.15
C LEU A 25 -2.40 4.30 14.23
N GLU A 26 -3.41 4.49 13.39
CA GLU A 26 -4.56 3.60 13.27
C GLU A 26 -4.13 2.19 12.84
N ALA A 27 -3.29 2.08 11.81
CA ALA A 27 -2.78 0.81 11.33
C ALA A 27 -1.96 0.05 12.40
N LEU A 28 -1.16 0.76 13.19
CA LEU A 28 -0.38 0.17 14.28
C LEU A 28 -1.26 -0.27 15.46
N ALA A 29 -2.45 0.31 15.62
CA ALA A 29 -3.42 -0.06 16.63
C ALA A 29 -4.36 -1.21 16.19
N ALA A 30 -4.36 -1.57 14.91
CA ALA A 30 -5.17 -2.67 14.37
C ALA A 30 -4.57 -4.05 14.71
N ASP A 31 -5.43 -5.07 14.76
CA ASP A 31 -5.02 -6.47 14.87
C ASP A 31 -5.72 -7.31 13.78
N PRO A 32 -5.00 -7.86 12.78
CA PRO A 32 -3.54 -7.82 12.61
C PRO A 32 -3.02 -6.48 12.07
N VAL A 33 -1.83 -6.08 12.51
CA VAL A 33 -1.11 -4.91 11.97
C VAL A 33 -0.75 -5.18 10.49
N PRO A 34 -1.10 -4.30 9.55
CA PRO A 34 -0.81 -4.52 8.14
C PRO A 34 0.69 -4.40 7.82
N LEU A 35 1.20 -5.28 6.95
CA LEU A 35 2.59 -5.24 6.48
C LEU A 35 2.87 -4.06 5.53
N ARG A 36 1.88 -3.70 4.70
CA ARG A 36 1.96 -2.59 3.74
C ARG A 36 0.69 -1.76 3.83
N LEU A 37 0.84 -0.45 3.92
CA LEU A 37 -0.24 0.52 3.95
C LEU A 37 -0.04 1.53 2.81
N ALA A 38 -0.88 1.45 1.79
CA ALA A 38 -0.91 2.45 0.72
C ALA A 38 -1.56 3.74 1.25
N LEU A 39 -0.89 4.88 1.09
CA LEU A 39 -1.36 6.17 1.56
C LEU A 39 -1.71 7.08 0.37
N GLY A 40 -2.99 7.37 0.20
CA GLY A 40 -3.52 8.23 -0.85
C GLY A 40 -3.92 7.49 -2.13
N ASP A 41 -4.81 8.10 -2.90
CA ASP A 41 -5.49 7.49 -4.05
C ASP A 41 -4.50 7.04 -5.13
N THR A 42 -3.53 7.90 -5.48
CA THR A 42 -2.48 7.56 -6.46
C THR A 42 -1.68 6.32 -6.06
N ALA A 43 -1.39 6.14 -4.78
CA ALA A 43 -0.66 4.97 -4.31
C ALA A 43 -1.51 3.70 -4.42
N VAL A 44 -2.80 3.80 -4.07
CA VAL A 44 -3.76 2.69 -4.19
C VAL A 44 -3.94 2.29 -5.65
N ASP A 45 -4.15 3.26 -6.55
CA ASP A 45 -4.36 3.01 -7.97
C ASP A 45 -3.12 2.39 -8.62
N ALA A 46 -1.92 2.91 -8.34
CA ALA A 46 -0.68 2.39 -8.88
C ALA A 46 -0.42 0.95 -8.43
N ILE A 47 -0.57 0.65 -7.14
CA ILE A 47 -0.37 -0.70 -6.61
C ILE A 47 -1.43 -1.67 -7.16
N SER A 48 -2.69 -1.23 -7.25
CA SER A 48 -3.77 -2.06 -7.78
C SER A 48 -3.55 -2.38 -9.26
N ALA A 49 -3.09 -1.41 -10.05
CA ALA A 49 -2.75 -1.60 -11.46
C ALA A 49 -1.57 -2.57 -11.63
N ASP A 50 -0.53 -2.43 -10.81
CA ASP A 50 0.66 -3.30 -10.85
C ASP A 50 0.32 -4.77 -10.53
N LEU A 51 -0.57 -5.00 -9.56
CA LEU A 51 -0.99 -6.36 -9.16
C LEU A 51 -2.00 -6.99 -10.12
N LYS A 52 -2.71 -6.18 -10.92
CA LYS A 52 -3.79 -6.66 -11.79
C LYS A 52 -3.28 -7.62 -12.87
N ALA A 53 -2.31 -7.19 -13.67
CA ALA A 53 -1.83 -8.00 -14.79
C ALA A 53 -1.20 -9.34 -14.36
N PRO A 54 -0.32 -9.40 -13.34
CA PRO A 54 0.22 -10.67 -12.84
C PRO A 54 -0.87 -11.60 -12.31
N THR A 55 -1.90 -11.05 -11.65
CA THR A 55 -3.02 -11.85 -11.13
C THR A 55 -3.84 -12.46 -12.27
N GLU A 56 -4.14 -11.68 -13.32
CA GLU A 56 -4.86 -12.16 -14.50
C GLU A 56 -4.06 -13.23 -15.25
N GLU A 57 -2.76 -13.03 -15.42
CA GLU A 57 -1.87 -14.00 -16.07
C GLU A 57 -1.76 -15.30 -15.25
N LEU A 58 -1.57 -15.20 -13.93
CA LEU A 58 -1.54 -16.36 -13.06
C LEU A 58 -2.84 -17.17 -13.16
N ALA A 59 -3.99 -16.50 -13.16
CA ALA A 59 -5.29 -17.16 -13.30
C ALA A 59 -5.43 -17.87 -14.66
N ALA A 60 -4.94 -17.26 -15.75
CA ALA A 60 -4.99 -17.88 -17.09
C ALA A 60 -4.17 -19.18 -17.17
N TRP A 61 -3.02 -19.24 -16.49
CA TRP A 61 -2.09 -20.38 -16.55
C TRP A 61 -2.14 -21.30 -15.32
N GLU A 62 -3.06 -21.06 -14.39
CA GLU A 62 -3.19 -21.78 -13.13
C GLU A 62 -3.27 -23.31 -13.34
N HIS A 63 -4.01 -23.74 -14.37
CA HIS A 63 -4.16 -25.14 -14.72
C HIS A 63 -2.84 -25.84 -15.05
N VAL A 64 -1.93 -25.18 -15.78
CA VAL A 64 -0.60 -25.74 -16.11
C VAL A 64 0.22 -25.87 -14.83
N SER A 65 0.27 -24.82 -14.02
CA SER A 65 1.02 -24.80 -12.77
C SER A 65 0.56 -25.88 -11.79
N ARG A 66 -0.77 -26.09 -11.68
CA ARG A 66 -1.35 -27.12 -10.80
C ARG A 66 -1.15 -28.55 -11.31
N ALA A 67 -1.03 -28.73 -12.63
CA ALA A 67 -0.77 -30.04 -13.24
C ALA A 67 0.66 -30.54 -13.02
N MET A 68 1.58 -29.73 -12.47
CA MET A 68 2.98 -30.13 -12.21
C MET A 68 3.20 -30.85 -10.88
N ASN A 69 2.13 -31.15 -10.13
CA ASN A 69 2.28 -31.96 -8.93
C ASN A 69 2.73 -33.38 -9.31
N PHE A 70 3.49 -34.04 -8.42
CA PHE A 70 3.83 -35.44 -8.63
C PHE A 70 2.57 -36.30 -8.58
N ASP A 71 2.42 -37.18 -9.56
CA ASP A 71 1.47 -38.29 -9.48
C ASP A 71 2.08 -39.33 -8.54
N ASP A 72 1.36 -39.72 -7.48
CA ASP A 72 1.75 -40.81 -6.56
C ASP A 72 1.93 -42.16 -7.30
#